data_AF-A0A133Y499-F1
#
_entry.id   AF-A0A133Y499-F1
#
_cell.length_a   1.000
_cell.length_b   1.000
_cell.length_c   1.000
_cell.angle_alpha   90.00
_cell.angle_beta   90.00
_cell.angle_gamma   90.00
#
_symmetry.space_group_name_H-M   'P 1'
#
loop_
_entity.id
_entity.type
_entity.pdbx_description
1 polymer ?
#
loop_
_entity_poly.entity_id
_entity_poly.type
_entity_poly.pdbx_seq_one_letter_code
_entity_poly.pdbx_strand_id
1 'polypeptide(L)'
;MYKKKLMLLATALMMALVPAFSSCKAGKEPQKDSVFHISSASFDSHSSESKYVMSFSAEGGVAYIDFESSEPWNATCQEDWFVLTPQKGTPGNMRMTLKVNENQKNTPRKGKITLEAKSEILEIVLFQQKLYQGDLEE
;
A
#
# COMPACT_ATOMS: atom_id res chain seq x y z
N MET A 1 -6.14 2.59 59.36
CA MET A 1 -4.96 1.78 59.72
C MET A 1 -5.42 0.59 60.56
N TYR A 2 -5.47 -0.62 60.00
CA TYR A 2 -5.56 -1.85 60.80
C TYR A 2 -4.54 -2.86 60.27
N LYS A 3 -3.73 -3.38 61.20
CA LYS A 3 -2.61 -4.30 60.97
C LYS A 3 -3.11 -5.76 61.05
N LYS A 4 -2.49 -6.63 60.23
CA LYS A 4 -1.92 -7.99 60.50
C LYS A 4 -2.72 -8.89 61.49
N LYS A 5 -2.92 -10.20 61.32
CA LYS A 5 -2.17 -11.27 60.65
C LYS A 5 -2.94 -12.60 60.90
N LEU A 6 -2.64 -13.61 60.08
CA LEU A 6 -2.44 -15.03 60.43
C LEU A 6 -3.60 -16.04 60.24
N MET A 7 -3.24 -17.05 59.43
CA MET A 7 -3.98 -18.22 58.93
C MET A 7 -4.28 -19.28 60.01
N LEU A 8 -5.27 -20.14 59.74
CA LEU A 8 -5.27 -21.57 60.11
C LEU A 8 -6.14 -22.40 59.14
N LEU A 9 -5.72 -23.65 58.94
CA LEU A 9 -6.00 -24.61 57.86
C LEU A 9 -7.27 -25.47 58.06
N ALA A 10 -7.91 -25.92 56.96
CA ALA A 10 -8.26 -27.32 56.66
C ALA A 10 -9.35 -27.40 55.56
N THR A 11 -9.14 -28.19 54.50
CA THR A 11 -9.80 -29.50 54.25
C THR A 11 -9.54 -29.99 52.83
N ALA A 12 -9.65 -31.31 52.68
CA ALA A 12 -9.09 -32.17 51.65
C ALA A 12 -9.84 -32.19 50.30
N LEU A 13 -9.06 -32.50 49.25
CA LEU A 13 -9.32 -33.44 48.14
C LEU A 13 -10.70 -33.40 47.44
N MET A 14 -10.78 -32.82 46.23
CA MET A 14 -11.65 -33.31 45.16
C MET A 14 -11.10 -33.03 43.76
N MET A 15 -10.96 -34.11 43.01
CA MET A 15 -11.15 -34.29 41.56
C MET A 15 -10.37 -33.40 40.60
N ALA A 16 -9.50 -34.09 39.85
CA ALA A 16 -8.88 -33.60 38.63
C ALA A 16 -9.93 -33.07 37.63
N LEU A 17 -9.80 -31.80 37.29
CA LEU A 17 -10.21 -31.25 36.01
C LEU A 17 -8.99 -30.50 35.48
N VAL A 18 -8.29 -31.13 34.56
CA VAL A 18 -7.27 -30.48 33.73
C VAL A 18 -7.97 -29.32 33.03
N PRO A 19 -7.59 -28.04 33.24
CA PRO A 19 -8.03 -27.01 32.32
C PRO A 19 -7.36 -27.33 30.99
N ALA A 20 -8.18 -27.74 30.01
CA ALA A 20 -7.77 -27.67 28.62
C ALA A 20 -7.29 -26.23 28.40
N PHE A 21 -5.98 -26.05 28.16
CA PHE A 21 -5.49 -24.82 27.57
C PHE A 21 -6.15 -24.76 26.20
N SER A 22 -7.28 -24.05 26.15
CA SER A 22 -7.98 -23.74 24.92
C SER A 22 -7.01 -22.89 24.10
N SER A 23 -6.37 -23.61 23.20
CA SER A 23 -5.39 -23.17 22.24
C SER A 23 -5.88 -21.92 21.51
N CYS A 24 -4.99 -20.93 21.43
CA CYS A 24 -5.03 -19.77 20.54
C CYS A 24 -6.21 -18.80 20.70
N LYS A 25 -6.17 -17.94 21.72
CA LYS A 25 -6.44 -16.52 21.45
C LYS A 25 -5.16 -15.89 20.93
N ALA A 26 -4.94 -16.04 19.62
CA ALA A 26 -4.08 -15.13 18.89
C ALA A 26 -4.69 -13.74 19.07
N GLY A 27 -4.12 -12.96 19.99
CA GLY A 27 -4.33 -11.52 19.96
C GLY A 27 -3.89 -11.07 18.58
N LYS A 28 -4.85 -10.69 17.73
CA LYS A 28 -4.53 -9.86 16.58
C LYS A 28 -3.98 -8.58 17.19
N GLU A 29 -2.66 -8.46 17.18
CA GLU A 29 -1.99 -7.16 17.15
C GLU A 29 -2.78 -6.29 16.16
N PRO A 30 -3.13 -5.04 16.49
CA PRO A 30 -3.79 -4.18 15.54
C PRO A 30 -2.79 -3.94 14.42
N GLN A 31 -2.86 -4.77 13.37
CA GLN A 31 -2.25 -4.45 12.11
C GLN A 31 -2.90 -3.13 11.72
N LYS A 32 -2.09 -2.08 11.63
CA LYS A 32 -2.55 -0.77 11.18
C LYS A 32 -3.19 -1.01 9.82
N ASP A 33 -4.52 -0.96 9.75
CA ASP A 33 -5.25 -1.07 8.49
C ASP A 33 -4.67 -0.01 7.55
N SER A 34 -4.09 -0.43 6.43
CA SER A 34 -3.53 0.50 5.45
C SER A 34 -4.66 1.34 4.88
N VAL A 35 -4.43 2.64 4.75
CA VAL A 35 -5.41 3.59 4.22
C VAL A 35 -5.63 3.37 2.73
N PHE A 36 -4.61 2.90 2.01
CA PHE A 36 -4.68 2.67 0.57
C PHE A 36 -4.47 1.19 0.23
N HIS A 37 -5.45 0.60 -0.44
CA HIS A 37 -5.33 -0.74 -1.03
C HIS A 37 -5.30 -0.62 -2.55
N ILE A 38 -4.13 -0.76 -3.18
CA ILE A 38 -3.95 -0.68 -4.63
C ILE A 38 -4.13 -2.06 -5.27
N SER A 39 -4.92 -2.16 -6.34
CA SER A 39 -5.18 -3.44 -7.02
C SER A 39 -4.63 -3.55 -8.44
N SER A 40 -4.19 -2.45 -9.08
CA SER A 40 -3.80 -2.45 -10.51
C SER A 40 -2.35 -2.04 -10.78
N ALA A 41 -1.52 -1.88 -9.75
CA ALA A 41 -0.09 -1.63 -9.88
C ALA A 41 0.72 -2.82 -9.37
N SER A 42 1.89 -3.07 -9.97
CA SER A 42 2.79 -4.10 -9.48
C SER A 42 3.44 -3.67 -8.17
N PHE A 43 3.46 -4.56 -7.19
CA PHE A 43 4.14 -4.31 -5.92
C PHE A 43 5.52 -4.95 -5.94
N ASP A 44 6.57 -4.13 -5.83
CA ASP A 44 7.94 -4.63 -5.64
C ASP A 44 8.24 -4.75 -4.16
N SER A 45 8.24 -5.99 -3.67
CA SER A 45 8.52 -6.32 -2.27
C SER A 45 10.01 -6.47 -1.97
N HIS A 46 10.89 -6.43 -2.98
CA HIS A 46 12.34 -6.64 -2.82
C HIS A 46 13.13 -5.34 -2.68
N SER A 47 12.52 -4.18 -2.96
CA SER A 47 13.11 -2.89 -2.62
C SER A 47 13.07 -2.66 -1.11
N SER A 48 14.09 -1.93 -0.60
CA SER A 48 14.16 -1.48 0.80
C SER A 48 12.95 -0.67 1.25
N GLU A 49 12.16 -0.18 0.28
CA GLU A 49 10.87 0.45 0.46
C GLU A 49 9.85 -0.34 -0.37
N SER A 50 8.79 -0.85 0.26
CA SER A 50 7.65 -1.44 -0.45
C SER A 50 7.07 -0.41 -1.43
N LYS A 51 7.17 -0.66 -2.74
CA LYS A 51 6.84 0.33 -3.76
C LYS A 51 5.91 -0.25 -4.83
N TYR A 52 4.96 0.56 -5.26
CA TYR A 52 4.15 0.27 -6.44
C TYR A 52 4.83 0.78 -7.70
N VAL A 53 4.83 -0.02 -8.76
CA VAL A 53 5.43 0.30 -10.05
C VAL A 53 4.43 0.06 -11.18
N MET A 54 4.38 1.01 -12.12
CA MET A 54 3.71 0.86 -13.41
C MET A 54 4.71 1.10 -14.54
N SER A 55 4.70 0.22 -15.54
CA SER A 55 5.63 0.25 -16.67
C SER A 55 4.90 0.54 -17.98
N PHE A 56 5.46 1.43 -18.79
CA PHE A 56 4.93 1.85 -20.08
C PHE A 56 5.99 1.66 -21.18
N SER A 57 5.53 1.33 -22.38
CA SER A 57 6.37 1.41 -23.58
C SER A 57 6.69 2.86 -23.94
N ALA A 58 7.54 3.07 -24.95
CA ALA A 58 7.91 4.41 -25.40
C ALA A 58 6.68 5.23 -25.81
N GLU A 59 5.69 4.60 -26.43
CA GLU A 59 4.46 5.23 -26.94
C GLU A 59 3.58 5.80 -25.81
N GLY A 60 3.74 5.30 -24.59
CA GLY A 60 2.88 5.67 -23.46
C GLY A 60 1.49 5.05 -23.60
N GLY A 61 0.45 5.80 -23.23
CA GLY A 61 -0.93 5.35 -23.33
C GLY A 61 -1.79 5.67 -22.11
N VAL A 62 -2.95 5.02 -22.04
CA VAL A 62 -3.91 5.18 -20.95
C VAL A 62 -3.86 3.93 -20.05
N ALA A 63 -3.72 4.16 -18.76
CA ALA A 63 -3.83 3.12 -17.74
C ALA A 63 -4.78 3.54 -16.62
N TYR A 64 -5.15 2.59 -15.78
CA TYR A 64 -6.04 2.81 -14.65
C TYR A 64 -5.37 2.40 -13.34
N ILE A 65 -5.50 3.27 -12.34
CA ILE A 65 -5.12 2.99 -10.95
C ILE A 65 -6.42 2.75 -10.19
N ASP A 66 -6.70 1.48 -9.91
CA ASP A 66 -7.83 1.05 -9.11
C ASP A 66 -7.35 0.88 -7.66
N PHE A 67 -8.02 1.55 -6.73
CA PHE A 67 -7.70 1.48 -5.31
C PHE A 67 -8.90 1.77 -4.42
N GLU A 68 -8.83 1.27 -3.19
CA GLU A 68 -9.74 1.65 -2.11
C GLU A 68 -9.02 2.61 -1.16
N SER A 69 -9.73 3.65 -0.68
CA SER A 69 -9.24 4.53 0.37
C SER A 69 -10.22 4.64 1.53
N SER A 70 -9.73 4.55 2.77
CA SER A 70 -10.55 4.75 3.97
C SER A 70 -10.66 6.22 4.42
N GLU A 71 -9.86 7.12 3.81
CA GLU A 71 -9.80 8.55 4.12
C GLU A 71 -9.96 9.40 2.85
N PRO A 72 -10.32 10.69 2.96
CA PRO A 72 -10.17 11.61 1.84
C PRO A 72 -8.72 11.67 1.39
N TRP A 73 -8.51 11.72 0.08
CA TRP A 73 -7.19 11.61 -0.51
C TRP A 73 -6.95 12.68 -1.57
N ASN A 74 -5.67 12.98 -1.79
CA ASN A 74 -5.18 13.86 -2.83
C ASN A 74 -4.01 13.18 -3.57
N ALA A 75 -3.92 13.39 -4.88
CA ALA A 75 -2.90 12.83 -5.74
C ALA A 75 -2.11 13.97 -6.38
N THR A 76 -0.79 13.87 -6.26
CA THR A 76 0.14 14.84 -6.87
C THR A 76 1.10 14.15 -7.82
N CYS A 77 1.47 14.86 -8.88
CA CYS A 77 2.55 14.48 -9.78
C CYS A 77 3.43 15.71 -10.03
N GLN A 78 4.75 15.49 -10.16
CA GLN A 78 5.73 16.55 -10.39
C GLN A 78 6.15 16.65 -11.87
N GLU A 79 5.69 15.70 -12.68
CA GLU A 79 6.10 15.52 -14.06
C GLU A 79 5.03 16.05 -15.03
N ASP A 80 5.47 16.56 -16.19
CA ASP A 80 4.62 17.14 -17.23
C ASP A 80 4.18 16.13 -18.30
N TRP A 81 4.85 14.98 -18.37
CA TRP A 81 4.63 13.96 -19.40
C TRP A 81 3.54 12.93 -19.06
N PHE A 82 2.85 13.10 -17.93
CA PHE A 82 1.63 12.36 -17.64
C PHE A 82 0.63 13.19 -16.84
N VAL A 83 -0.64 12.81 -16.93
CA VAL A 83 -1.76 13.47 -16.25
C VAL A 83 -2.61 12.44 -15.53
N LEU A 84 -3.11 12.81 -14.34
CA LEU A 84 -3.97 11.99 -13.49
C LEU A 84 -5.36 12.62 -13.39
N THR A 85 -6.41 11.82 -13.41
CA THR A 85 -7.78 12.29 -13.14
C THR A 85 -8.64 11.18 -12.54
N PRO A 86 -9.35 11.41 -11.41
CA PRO A 86 -9.33 12.62 -10.59
C PRO A 86 -8.06 12.71 -9.72
N GLN A 87 -7.68 13.93 -9.31
CA GLN A 87 -6.54 14.16 -8.40
C GLN A 87 -6.95 14.27 -6.93
N LYS A 88 -8.23 14.14 -6.61
CA LYS A 88 -8.73 14.15 -5.23
C LYS A 88 -10.01 13.34 -5.16
N GLY A 89 -10.31 12.81 -3.98
CA GLY A 89 -11.54 12.08 -3.76
C GLY A 89 -11.86 11.87 -2.30
N THR A 90 -13.02 11.26 -2.08
CA THR A 90 -13.53 10.84 -0.77
C THR A 90 -13.20 9.37 -0.54
N PRO A 91 -13.37 8.86 0.70
CA PRO A 91 -13.25 7.44 0.98
C PRO A 91 -14.12 6.57 0.06
N GLY A 92 -13.67 5.34 -0.20
CA GLY A 92 -14.33 4.32 -0.99
C GLY A 92 -13.47 3.80 -2.15
N ASN A 93 -14.10 2.98 -2.99
CA ASN A 93 -13.48 2.46 -4.21
C ASN A 93 -13.36 3.55 -5.27
N MET A 94 -12.18 3.63 -5.88
CA MET A 94 -11.84 4.64 -6.87
C MET A 94 -11.14 4.03 -8.08
N ARG A 95 -11.41 4.62 -9.24
CA ARG A 95 -10.65 4.44 -10.48
C ARG A 95 -10.06 5.77 -10.93
N MET A 96 -8.74 5.88 -10.87
CA MET A 96 -8.00 7.02 -11.41
C MET A 96 -7.48 6.70 -12.81
N THR A 97 -7.72 7.60 -13.75
CA THR A 97 -7.17 7.53 -15.11
C THR A 97 -5.80 8.17 -15.13
N LEU A 98 -4.81 7.44 -15.63
CA LEU A 98 -3.45 7.90 -15.89
C LEU A 98 -3.25 7.95 -17.40
N LYS A 99 -2.93 9.14 -17.93
CA LYS A 99 -2.55 9.34 -19.33
C LYS A 99 -1.06 9.64 -19.39
N VAL A 100 -0.31 8.80 -20.07
CA VAL A 100 1.14 8.93 -20.26
C VAL A 100 1.43 9.31 -21.70
N ASN A 101 2.13 10.43 -21.89
CA ASN A 101 2.56 10.88 -23.21
C ASN A 101 3.70 10.00 -23.74
N GLU A 102 3.91 10.01 -25.06
CA GLU A 102 5.06 9.35 -25.69
C GLU A 102 6.39 9.90 -25.14
N ASN A 103 7.36 9.01 -24.96
CA ASN A 103 8.75 9.34 -24.69
C ASN A 103 9.57 9.27 -25.98
N GLN A 104 9.75 10.40 -26.64
CA GLN A 104 10.54 10.52 -27.87
C GLN A 104 12.06 10.53 -27.64
N LYS A 105 12.51 10.39 -26.38
CA LYS A 105 13.93 10.37 -26.04
C LYS A 105 14.48 8.95 -26.17
N ASN A 106 15.75 8.85 -26.54
CA ASN A 106 16.51 7.61 -26.53
C ASN A 106 16.98 7.18 -25.10
N THR A 107 16.43 7.80 -24.06
CA THR A 107 16.66 7.48 -22.65
C THR A 107 15.34 7.16 -21.95
N PRO A 108 15.31 6.12 -21.08
CA PRO A 108 14.12 5.84 -20.30
C PRO A 108 13.89 6.97 -19.29
N ARG A 109 12.64 7.19 -18.89
CA ARG A 109 12.27 8.18 -17.88
C ARG A 109 11.49 7.55 -16.74
N LYS A 110 11.62 8.14 -15.56
CA LYS A 110 10.88 7.76 -14.36
C LYS A 110 10.07 8.95 -13.86
N GLY A 111 8.92 8.66 -13.30
CA GLY A 111 8.05 9.65 -12.68
C GLY A 111 7.46 9.10 -11.39
N LYS A 112 6.82 9.98 -10.64
CA LYS A 112 6.23 9.62 -9.36
C LYS A 112 4.83 10.19 -9.22
N ILE A 113 3.93 9.35 -8.74
CA ILE A 113 2.62 9.71 -8.24
C ILE A 113 2.69 9.58 -6.72
N THR A 114 2.27 10.61 -6.01
CA THR A 114 2.11 10.58 -4.56
C THR A 114 0.64 10.68 -4.22
N LEU A 115 0.08 9.61 -3.65
CA LEU A 115 -1.22 9.60 -3.03
C LEU A 115 -1.05 9.95 -1.54
N GLU A 116 -1.75 10.97 -1.10
CA GLU A 116 -1.70 11.48 0.27
C GLU A 116 -3.10 11.42 0.86
N ALA A 117 -3.21 10.70 1.98
CA ALA A 117 -4.31 10.78 2.92
C ALA A 117 -3.78 11.41 4.23
N LYS A 118 -4.66 11.65 5.20
CA LYS A 118 -4.25 12.29 6.46
C LYS A 118 -3.27 11.42 7.25
N SER A 119 -3.43 10.10 7.22
CA SER A 119 -2.63 9.17 8.04
C SER A 119 -1.64 8.28 7.28
N GLU A 120 -1.59 8.41 5.94
CA GLU A 120 -0.72 7.62 5.07
C GLU A 120 -0.35 8.37 3.79
N ILE A 121 0.88 8.15 3.33
CA ILE A 121 1.36 8.56 2.01
C ILE A 121 1.79 7.30 1.28
N LEU A 122 1.31 7.14 0.05
CA LEU A 122 1.66 6.04 -0.84
C LEU A 122 2.30 6.59 -2.12
N GLU A 123 3.42 5.97 -2.53
CA GLU A 123 4.11 6.33 -3.76
C GLU A 123 3.96 5.24 -4.83
N ILE A 124 3.64 5.68 -6.05
CA ILE A 124 3.64 4.84 -7.25
C ILE A 124 4.70 5.40 -8.21
N VAL A 125 5.67 4.56 -8.58
CA VAL A 125 6.66 4.89 -9.60
C VAL A 125 6.14 4.53 -10.98
N LEU A 126 6.27 5.48 -11.89
CA LEU A 126 6.10 5.27 -13.31
C LEU A 126 7.47 5.05 -13.93
N PHE A 127 7.62 3.98 -14.68
CA PHE A 127 8.77 3.75 -15.54
C PHE A 127 8.30 3.73 -16.99
N GLN A 128 8.90 4.57 -17.84
CA GLN A 128 8.62 4.58 -19.26
C GLN A 128 9.90 4.31 -20.05
N GLN A 129 9.79 3.37 -20.99
CA GLN A 129 10.89 3.01 -21.89
C GLN A 129 11.30 4.17 -22.79
N LYS A 130 12.50 4.05 -23.38
CA LYS A 130 13.01 4.95 -24.41
C LYS A 130 12.40 4.62 -25.77
N LEU A 131 12.37 5.60 -26.68
CA LEU A 131 12.16 5.33 -28.10
C LEU A 131 13.36 4.54 -28.65
N TYR A 132 13.08 3.40 -29.28
CA TYR A 132 14.04 2.73 -30.14
C TYR A 132 13.96 3.40 -31.51
N GLN A 133 14.93 4.24 -31.84
CA GLN A 133 15.14 4.60 -33.25
C GLN A 133 15.56 3.31 -33.94
N GLY A 134 14.74 2.85 -34.89
CA GLY A 134 15.10 1.69 -35.68
C GLY A 134 16.49 1.92 -36.25
N ASP A 135 17.38 0.94 -36.07
CA ASP A 135 18.56 0.83 -36.90
C ASP A 135 18.03 0.81 -38.33
N LEU A 136 18.17 1.92 -39.05
CA LEU A 136 18.09 1.90 -40.50
C LEU A 136 19.26 1.01 -40.91
N GLU A 137 18.99 -0.27 -41.11
CA GLU A 137 19.87 -1.17 -41.82
C GLU A 137 20.08 -0.55 -43.22
N GLU A 138 21.18 0.17 -43.39
CA GLU A 138 21.79 0.46 -44.70
C GLU A 138 22.60 -0.76 -45.17
#